data_AF-A0A1G9SBT8-F1
#
_entry.id   AF-A0A1G9SBT8-F1
#
_cell.length_a   1.000
_cell.length_b   1.000
_cell.length_c   1.000
_cell.angle_alpha   90.00
_cell.angle_beta   90.00
_cell.angle_gamma   90.00
#
_symmetry.space_group_name_H-M   'P 1'
#
loop_
_entity.id
_entity.type
_entity.pdbx_description
1 polymer ?
#
loop_
_entity_poly.entity_id
_entity_poly.type
_entity_poly.pdbx_seq_one_letter_code
_entity_poly.pdbx_strand_id
1 'polypeptide(L)'
;MSDTLRLFVGDCTATFENGDRTEHRGQVAVVVKPDDTVLVHDADGYQPVAWLTRADAVAITTDDGLDLTAHDGDRTLRVRSHRLHLVGSYPTSDAGEPVGHCPDCDGVLVRTTRAVTCVDCDREHVVPADATCHGGRCDCGLPRIRVERGTPIDCCVDYTCESLYEAVIDRFDREWDCPHCGDDLRVFRKGGLLVGCDDYPDCDTSYSFPSGSVVGDCDCGLPVFATGGGRRCLDTACGRHHEPVSQDAVS
;
A
#
# COMPACT_ATOMS: atom_id res chain seq x y z
N MET A 1 -19.83 -2.91 0.24
CA MET A 1 -20.12 -1.56 -0.22
C MET A 1 -18.95 -1.09 -1.05
N SER A 2 -19.08 -1.21 -2.38
CA SER A 2 -18.17 -0.56 -3.31
C SER A 2 -18.11 0.94 -3.01
N ASP A 3 -16.90 1.46 -2.87
CA ASP A 3 -16.66 2.88 -2.77
C ASP A 3 -17.27 3.60 -3.98
N THR A 4 -17.81 4.80 -3.76
CA THR A 4 -18.61 5.49 -4.77
C THR A 4 -17.99 6.83 -5.15
N LEU A 5 -17.79 7.04 -6.44
CA LEU A 5 -17.36 8.30 -7.03
C LEU A 5 -18.59 9.10 -7.49
N ARG A 6 -18.61 10.39 -7.20
CA ARG A 6 -19.63 11.32 -7.72
C ARG A 6 -19.06 12.13 -8.87
N LEU A 7 -19.80 12.21 -9.96
CA LEU A 7 -19.41 12.92 -11.18
C LEU A 7 -20.47 13.95 -11.56
N PHE A 8 -20.03 15.19 -11.75
CA PHE A 8 -20.85 16.28 -12.24
C PHE A 8 -20.21 16.87 -13.49
N VAL A 9 -20.98 17.07 -14.56
CA VAL A 9 -20.47 17.69 -15.80
C VAL A 9 -21.38 18.85 -16.19
N GLY A 10 -20.83 20.02 -16.44
CA GLY A 10 -21.63 21.24 -16.65
C GLY A 10 -20.83 22.51 -16.94
N ASP A 11 -21.55 23.60 -17.24
CA ASP A 11 -21.03 24.97 -17.10
C ASP A 11 -20.96 25.28 -15.61
N CYS A 12 -19.75 25.32 -15.04
CA CYS A 12 -19.54 25.58 -13.62
C CYS A 12 -18.49 26.67 -13.42
N THR A 13 -18.60 27.37 -12.29
CA THR A 13 -17.52 28.18 -11.72
C THR A 13 -16.91 27.43 -10.55
N ALA A 14 -15.60 27.16 -10.63
CA ALA A 14 -14.79 26.69 -9.53
C ALA A 14 -14.04 27.87 -8.91
N THR A 15 -14.06 27.97 -7.58
CA THR A 15 -13.33 28.98 -6.81
C THR A 15 -12.48 28.26 -5.77
N PHE A 16 -11.17 28.52 -5.80
CA PHE A 16 -10.25 28.01 -4.79
C PHE A 16 -9.71 29.17 -3.94
N GLU A 17 -9.67 28.98 -2.63
CA GLU A 17 -9.22 29.98 -1.66
C GLU A 17 -8.15 29.37 -0.75
N ASN A 18 -6.98 30.02 -0.68
CA ASN A 18 -5.88 29.72 0.24
C ASN A 18 -5.05 30.99 0.48
N GLY A 19 -5.60 31.93 1.27
CA GLY A 19 -5.09 33.30 1.38
C GLY A 19 -5.44 34.16 0.15
N ASP A 20 -5.06 33.71 -1.04
CA ASP A 20 -5.48 34.27 -2.32
C ASP A 20 -6.68 33.49 -2.90
N ARG A 21 -7.48 34.17 -3.73
CA ARG A 21 -8.66 33.61 -4.38
C ARG A 21 -8.44 33.47 -5.89
N THR A 22 -8.62 32.27 -6.41
CA THR A 22 -8.65 32.00 -7.86
C THR A 22 -10.04 31.54 -8.30
N GLU A 23 -10.41 31.86 -9.54
CA GLU A 23 -11.72 31.54 -10.10
C GLU A 23 -11.59 31.09 -11.56
N HIS A 24 -12.23 29.97 -11.89
CA HIS A 24 -12.25 29.38 -13.22
C HIS A 24 -13.70 29.04 -13.60
N ARG A 25 -14.17 29.52 -14.75
CA ARG A 25 -15.49 29.17 -15.30
C ARG A 25 -15.35 28.47 -16.64
N GLY A 26 -16.09 27.39 -16.85
CA GLY A 26 -16.11 26.71 -18.13
C GLY A 26 -17.01 25.48 -18.15
N GLN A 27 -16.99 24.77 -19.28
CA GLN A 27 -17.53 23.40 -19.34
C GLN A 27 -16.53 22.46 -18.67
N VAL A 28 -16.86 21.98 -17.48
CA VAL A 28 -15.94 21.19 -16.64
C VAL A 28 -16.55 19.86 -16.23
N ALA A 29 -15.68 18.90 -15.93
CA ALA A 29 -16.01 17.68 -15.22
C ALA A 29 -15.49 17.77 -13.78
N VAL A 30 -16.38 17.56 -12.82
CA VAL A 30 -16.10 17.59 -11.38
C VAL A 30 -16.20 16.17 -10.85
N VAL A 31 -15.08 15.66 -10.34
CA VAL A 31 -14.97 14.32 -9.77
C VAL A 31 -14.80 14.45 -8.27
N VAL A 32 -15.66 13.79 -7.50
CA VAL A 32 -15.52 13.63 -6.04
C VAL A 32 -15.25 12.17 -5.75
N LYS A 33 -14.04 11.88 -5.29
CA LYS A 33 -13.58 10.53 -4.96
C LYS A 33 -14.09 10.08 -3.57
N PRO A 34 -14.04 8.77 -3.28
CA PRO A 34 -14.41 8.23 -1.97
C PRO A 34 -13.57 8.79 -0.80
N ASP A 35 -12.31 9.14 -1.06
CA ASP A 35 -11.40 9.75 -0.07
C ASP A 35 -11.56 11.27 0.04
N ASP A 36 -12.72 11.81 -0.37
CA ASP A 36 -13.04 13.23 -0.37
C ASP A 36 -12.11 14.12 -1.21
N THR A 37 -11.33 13.52 -2.11
CA THR A 37 -10.60 14.26 -3.14
C THR A 37 -11.58 14.82 -4.19
N VAL A 38 -11.55 16.13 -4.39
CA VAL A 38 -12.33 16.85 -5.41
C VAL A 38 -11.40 17.33 -6.51
N LEU A 39 -11.69 16.97 -7.76
CA LEU A 39 -10.94 17.37 -8.95
C LEU A 39 -11.88 18.07 -9.94
N VAL A 40 -11.50 19.25 -10.42
CA VAL A 40 -12.21 19.97 -11.49
C VAL A 40 -11.33 19.97 -12.73
N HIS A 41 -11.75 19.27 -13.78
CA HIS A 41 -11.06 19.24 -15.07
C HIS A 41 -11.82 20.08 -16.10
N ASP A 42 -11.10 20.94 -16.82
CA ASP A 42 -11.60 21.55 -18.05
C ASP A 42 -11.17 20.72 -19.26
N ALA A 43 -11.20 21.32 -20.46
CA ALA A 43 -10.90 20.61 -21.70
C ALA A 43 -9.39 20.50 -22.02
N ASP A 44 -8.51 21.19 -21.29
CA ASP A 44 -7.08 21.27 -21.61
C ASP A 44 -6.19 20.84 -20.43
N GLY A 45 -5.00 20.35 -20.78
CA GLY A 45 -4.00 19.95 -19.79
C GLY A 45 -4.28 18.62 -19.10
N TYR A 46 -3.20 18.04 -18.57
CA TYR A 46 -3.27 16.81 -17.77
C TYR A 46 -3.76 17.09 -16.34
N GLN A 47 -3.50 18.29 -15.81
CA GLN A 47 -3.82 18.65 -14.44
C GLN A 47 -5.24 19.21 -14.33
N PRO A 48 -5.95 18.98 -13.21
CA PRO A 48 -7.19 19.67 -12.93
C PRO A 48 -6.95 21.19 -12.80
N VAL A 49 -7.92 21.98 -13.28
CA VAL A 49 -7.89 23.45 -13.18
C VAL A 49 -8.07 23.94 -11.75
N ALA A 50 -8.76 23.14 -10.92
CA ALA A 50 -8.87 23.35 -9.48
C ALA A 50 -9.04 21.99 -8.77
N TRP A 51 -8.45 21.83 -7.59
CA TRP A 51 -8.57 20.59 -6.83
C TRP A 51 -8.38 20.81 -5.33
N LEU A 52 -8.90 19.87 -4.54
CA LEU A 52 -8.59 19.72 -3.13
C LEU A 52 -8.50 18.21 -2.82
N THR A 53 -7.35 17.74 -2.36
CA THR A 53 -7.11 16.31 -2.08
C THR A 53 -7.41 15.99 -0.63
N ARG A 54 -8.15 14.90 -0.37
CA ARG A 54 -8.46 14.42 0.99
C ARG A 54 -8.96 15.53 1.91
N ALA A 55 -10.03 16.19 1.48
CA ALA A 55 -10.65 17.25 2.25
C ALA A 55 -11.10 16.73 3.63
N ASP A 56 -11.05 17.58 4.65
CA ASP A 56 -11.61 17.28 5.98
C ASP A 56 -13.14 17.09 5.91
N ALA A 57 -13.79 17.79 4.97
CA ALA A 57 -15.22 17.67 4.71
C ALA A 57 -15.58 18.10 3.29
N VAL A 58 -16.58 17.44 2.70
CA VAL A 58 -17.21 17.80 1.42
C VAL A 58 -18.73 17.87 1.58
N ALA A 59 -19.28 19.07 1.39
CA ALA A 59 -20.72 19.32 1.35
C ALA A 59 -21.19 19.46 -0.12
N ILE A 60 -22.26 18.76 -0.49
CA ILE A 60 -22.82 18.80 -1.85
C ILE A 60 -24.34 18.96 -1.78
N THR A 61 -24.87 19.94 -2.51
CA THR A 61 -26.30 20.13 -2.75
C THR A 61 -26.58 20.09 -4.25
N THR A 62 -27.67 19.44 -4.66
CA THR A 62 -28.03 19.25 -6.09
C THR A 62 -29.46 19.67 -6.45
N ASP A 63 -30.22 20.25 -5.52
CA ASP A 63 -31.65 20.54 -5.72
C ASP A 63 -31.89 21.59 -6.81
N ASP A 64 -31.08 22.65 -6.85
CA ASP A 64 -31.14 23.77 -7.80
C ASP A 64 -29.82 23.93 -8.58
N GLY A 65 -29.28 22.80 -9.06
CA GLY A 65 -27.92 22.72 -9.58
C GLY A 65 -26.90 22.36 -8.51
N LEU A 66 -25.63 22.28 -8.90
CA LEU A 66 -24.52 21.93 -8.03
C LEU A 66 -24.11 23.14 -7.20
N ASP A 67 -24.15 23.01 -5.87
CA ASP A 67 -23.32 23.78 -4.94
C ASP A 67 -22.48 22.78 -4.14
N LEU A 68 -21.19 22.70 -4.47
CA LEU A 68 -20.20 21.86 -3.80
C LEU A 68 -19.23 22.74 -3.05
N THR A 69 -18.94 22.39 -1.80
CA THR A 69 -17.88 23.01 -1.02
C THR A 69 -17.03 21.93 -0.34
N ALA A 70 -15.72 21.96 -0.56
CA ALA A 70 -14.73 21.12 0.10
C ALA A 70 -13.77 21.98 0.92
N HIS A 71 -13.38 21.50 2.10
CA HIS A 71 -12.54 22.23 3.05
C HIS A 71 -11.40 21.37 3.59
N ASP A 72 -10.23 21.96 3.77
CA ASP A 72 -9.03 21.33 4.37
C ASP A 72 -8.18 22.41 5.03
N GLY A 73 -8.31 22.54 6.36
CA GLY A 73 -7.78 23.68 7.11
C GLY A 73 -8.27 25.02 6.56
N ASP A 74 -7.34 25.90 6.18
CA ASP A 74 -7.64 27.22 5.59
C ASP A 74 -7.97 27.16 4.09
N ARG A 75 -7.86 25.97 3.46
CA ARG A 75 -8.09 25.79 2.02
C ARG A 75 -9.55 25.47 1.77
N THR A 76 -10.14 26.15 0.79
CA THR A 76 -11.53 25.93 0.40
C THR A 76 -11.65 25.82 -1.12
N LEU A 77 -12.33 24.79 -1.60
CA LEU A 77 -12.74 24.64 -3.00
C LEU A 77 -14.27 24.70 -3.08
N ARG A 78 -14.81 25.69 -3.79
CA ARG A 78 -16.24 25.80 -4.11
C ARG A 78 -16.47 25.56 -5.59
N VAL A 79 -17.52 24.81 -5.93
CA VAL A 79 -17.95 24.63 -7.31
C VAL A 79 -19.45 24.89 -7.40
N ARG A 80 -19.84 25.85 -8.23
CA ARG A 80 -21.24 26.17 -8.50
C ARG A 80 -21.57 25.98 -9.97
N SER A 81 -22.64 25.24 -10.26
CA SER A 81 -23.10 25.09 -11.64
C SER A 81 -23.97 26.26 -12.07
N HIS A 82 -23.78 26.72 -13.30
CA HIS A 82 -24.75 27.52 -14.05
C HIS A 82 -25.71 26.62 -14.83
N ARG A 83 -25.20 25.47 -15.31
CA ARG A 83 -25.99 24.46 -16.02
C ARG A 83 -25.30 23.10 -15.93
N LEU A 84 -25.98 22.10 -15.40
CA LEU A 84 -25.49 20.72 -15.39
C LEU A 84 -26.02 19.94 -16.60
N HIS A 85 -25.16 19.09 -17.14
CA HIS A 85 -25.46 18.13 -18.20
C HIS A 85 -25.50 16.69 -17.67
N LEU A 86 -24.70 16.39 -16.64
CA LEU A 86 -24.63 15.07 -16.01
C LEU A 86 -24.47 15.21 -14.50
N VAL A 87 -25.21 14.38 -13.78
CA VAL A 87 -25.04 14.11 -12.34
C VAL A 87 -25.14 12.60 -12.16
N GLY A 88 -24.18 12.01 -11.48
CA GLY A 88 -24.21 10.58 -11.22
C GLY A 88 -23.30 10.14 -10.09
N SER A 89 -23.63 8.96 -9.57
CA SER A 89 -22.89 8.26 -8.54
C SER A 89 -22.54 6.89 -9.11
N TYR A 90 -21.25 6.58 -9.17
CA TYR A 90 -20.74 5.41 -9.88
C TYR A 90 -19.84 4.58 -8.96
N PRO A 91 -19.97 3.24 -8.97
CA PRO A 91 -19.07 2.39 -8.21
C PRO A 91 -17.64 2.55 -8.72
N THR A 92 -16.71 2.52 -7.78
CA THR A 92 -15.26 2.52 -8.04
C THR A 92 -14.60 1.45 -7.19
N SER A 93 -13.51 0.91 -7.70
CA SER A 93 -12.61 0.03 -6.98
C SER A 93 -11.19 0.55 -7.10
N ASP A 94 -10.29 -0.02 -6.31
CA ASP A 94 -8.90 0.03 -6.70
C ASP A 94 -8.70 -0.65 -8.06
N ALA A 95 -7.79 -0.07 -8.85
CA ALA A 95 -7.32 -0.67 -10.08
C ALA A 95 -5.92 -1.25 -9.85
N GLY A 96 -5.64 -2.42 -10.41
CA GLY A 96 -4.38 -3.12 -10.24
C GLY A 96 -4.18 -4.23 -11.27
N GLU A 97 -3.10 -4.98 -11.11
CA GLU A 97 -2.82 -6.13 -11.99
C GLU A 97 -3.76 -7.30 -11.66
N PRO A 98 -4.49 -7.90 -12.62
CA PRO A 98 -5.36 -9.03 -12.34
C PRO A 98 -4.58 -10.26 -11.83
N VAL A 99 -5.02 -10.84 -10.71
CA VAL A 99 -4.34 -11.98 -10.06
C VAL A 99 -5.24 -13.20 -9.80
N GLY A 100 -6.53 -13.10 -10.10
CA GLY A 100 -7.43 -14.24 -10.00
C GLY A 100 -8.90 -13.85 -9.98
N HIS A 101 -9.75 -14.83 -9.67
CA HIS A 101 -11.17 -14.64 -9.46
C HIS A 101 -11.45 -14.61 -7.97
N CYS A 102 -12.44 -13.81 -7.58
CA CYS A 102 -12.93 -13.76 -6.22
C CYS A 102 -13.66 -15.08 -5.88
N PRO A 103 -13.45 -15.68 -4.69
CA PRO A 103 -14.22 -16.85 -4.27
C PRO A 103 -15.65 -16.52 -3.82
N ASP A 104 -15.96 -15.25 -3.52
CA ASP A 104 -17.26 -14.85 -2.95
C ASP A 104 -18.23 -14.23 -3.97
N CYS A 105 -17.75 -13.89 -5.16
CA CYS A 105 -18.54 -13.28 -6.24
C CYS A 105 -17.92 -13.54 -7.61
N ASP A 106 -18.58 -13.11 -8.69
CA ASP A 106 -18.10 -13.27 -10.07
C ASP A 106 -16.97 -12.28 -10.46
N GLY A 107 -16.46 -11.52 -9.48
CA GLY A 107 -15.48 -10.48 -9.70
C GLY A 107 -14.03 -10.94 -9.83
N VAL A 108 -13.19 -10.00 -10.25
CA VAL A 108 -11.74 -10.21 -10.42
C VAL A 108 -10.98 -9.68 -9.21
N LEU A 109 -10.01 -10.45 -8.73
CA LEU A 109 -9.02 -9.99 -7.77
C LEU A 109 -7.89 -9.25 -8.51
N VAL A 110 -7.57 -8.05 -8.05
CA VAL A 110 -6.48 -7.21 -8.58
C VAL A 110 -5.43 -6.95 -7.50
N ARG A 111 -4.16 -6.88 -7.92
CA ARG A 111 -3.01 -6.56 -7.09
C ARG A 111 -2.79 -5.06 -7.04
N THR A 112 -3.01 -4.57 -5.82
CA THR A 112 -2.56 -3.36 -5.16
C THR A 112 -1.09 -3.00 -5.29
N THR A 113 -0.69 -1.84 -4.78
CA THR A 113 0.63 -1.75 -4.11
C THR A 113 0.57 -2.41 -2.73
N ARG A 114 -0.58 -2.34 -2.03
CA ARG A 114 -0.69 -2.75 -0.61
C ARG A 114 -1.61 -3.93 -0.35
N ALA A 115 -2.43 -4.32 -1.31
CA ALA A 115 -3.42 -5.38 -1.12
C ALA A 115 -3.59 -6.25 -2.36
N VAL A 116 -4.36 -7.32 -2.21
CA VAL A 116 -5.11 -7.97 -3.29
C VAL A 116 -6.58 -7.75 -2.97
N THR A 117 -7.32 -7.12 -3.87
CA THR A 117 -8.70 -6.68 -3.64
C THR A 117 -9.61 -7.09 -4.77
N CYS A 118 -10.88 -7.35 -4.47
CA CYS A 118 -11.90 -7.63 -5.47
C CYS A 118 -12.46 -6.33 -6.06
N VAL A 119 -12.71 -6.30 -7.37
CA VAL A 119 -13.31 -5.13 -8.03
C VAL A 119 -14.83 -5.01 -7.84
N ASP A 120 -15.51 -6.09 -7.44
CA ASP A 120 -16.98 -6.16 -7.35
C ASP A 120 -17.52 -6.34 -5.92
N CYS A 121 -16.68 -6.66 -4.94
CA CYS A 121 -17.07 -6.81 -3.54
C CYS A 121 -15.96 -6.32 -2.60
N ASP A 122 -16.24 -6.28 -1.30
CA ASP A 122 -15.32 -5.68 -0.30
C ASP A 122 -14.16 -6.61 0.12
N ARG A 123 -13.90 -7.68 -0.64
CA ARG A 123 -12.84 -8.62 -0.29
C ARG A 123 -11.50 -7.94 -0.50
N GLU A 124 -10.72 -7.85 0.58
CA GLU A 124 -9.38 -7.31 0.58
C GLU A 124 -8.44 -8.18 1.43
N HIS A 125 -7.23 -8.41 0.91
CA HIS A 125 -6.13 -9.02 1.63
C HIS A 125 -4.93 -8.09 1.60
N VAL A 126 -4.57 -7.50 2.74
CA VAL A 126 -3.36 -6.69 2.87
C VAL A 126 -2.14 -7.60 2.68
N VAL A 127 -1.22 -7.19 1.82
CA VAL A 127 0.00 -7.93 1.52
C VAL A 127 1.23 -7.06 1.72
N PRO A 128 2.41 -7.66 2.01
CA PRO A 128 3.65 -6.90 2.03
C PRO A 128 3.89 -6.15 0.72
N ALA A 129 4.51 -4.96 0.81
CA ALA A 129 4.78 -4.13 -0.37
C ALA A 129 5.68 -4.84 -1.39
N ASP A 130 6.58 -5.71 -0.92
CA ASP A 130 7.48 -6.52 -1.74
C ASP A 130 6.86 -7.86 -2.22
N ALA A 131 5.58 -8.11 -1.92
CA ALA A 131 4.89 -9.30 -2.39
C ALA A 131 4.62 -9.24 -3.90
N THR A 132 5.00 -10.33 -4.58
CA THR A 132 4.68 -10.59 -5.98
C THR A 132 3.62 -11.68 -6.09
N CYS A 133 2.72 -11.59 -7.06
CA CYS A 133 1.75 -12.65 -7.36
C CYS A 133 2.26 -13.43 -8.56
N HIS A 134 2.48 -14.73 -8.42
CA HIS A 134 3.09 -15.58 -9.46
C HIS A 134 2.08 -16.50 -10.17
N GLY A 135 0.78 -16.16 -10.12
CA GLY A 135 -0.29 -16.89 -10.81
C GLY A 135 -0.71 -18.22 -10.19
N GLY A 136 0.01 -18.71 -9.17
CA GLY A 136 -0.38 -19.88 -8.39
C GLY A 136 -1.62 -19.64 -7.53
N ARG A 137 -2.35 -20.71 -7.21
CA ARG A 137 -3.48 -20.68 -6.27
C ARG A 137 -3.19 -21.54 -5.06
N CYS A 138 -3.58 -21.06 -3.89
CA CYS A 138 -3.66 -21.87 -2.68
C CYS A 138 -4.84 -22.84 -2.81
N ASP A 139 -4.86 -23.90 -2.00
CA ASP A 139 -5.95 -24.88 -1.95
C ASP A 139 -7.29 -24.24 -1.56
N CYS A 140 -7.28 -23.10 -0.87
CA CYS A 140 -8.48 -22.30 -0.60
C CYS A 140 -8.99 -21.51 -1.82
N GLY A 141 -8.31 -21.59 -2.97
CA GLY A 141 -8.66 -20.95 -4.24
C GLY A 141 -8.11 -19.52 -4.42
N LEU A 142 -7.64 -18.89 -3.34
CA LEU A 142 -7.05 -17.55 -3.38
C LEU A 142 -5.65 -17.55 -4.04
N PRO A 143 -5.21 -16.41 -4.59
CA PRO A 143 -3.87 -16.27 -5.17
C PRO A 143 -2.75 -16.58 -4.17
N ARG A 144 -1.65 -17.15 -4.65
CA ARG A 144 -0.39 -17.24 -3.90
C ARG A 144 0.45 -16.00 -4.15
N ILE A 145 1.09 -15.55 -3.08
CA ILE A 145 2.10 -14.50 -3.11
C ILE A 145 3.48 -15.09 -2.83
N ARG A 146 4.51 -14.44 -3.35
CA ARG A 146 5.91 -14.70 -3.03
C ARG A 146 6.53 -13.45 -2.42
N VAL A 147 7.22 -13.61 -1.30
CA VAL A 147 7.89 -12.53 -0.55
C VAL A 147 9.29 -12.96 -0.13
N GLU A 148 10.21 -12.00 0.02
CA GLU A 148 11.57 -12.28 0.48
C GLU A 148 11.68 -12.03 1.99
N ARG A 149 11.73 -13.09 2.80
CA ARG A 149 11.90 -13.02 4.25
C ARG A 149 12.97 -13.99 4.69
N GLY A 150 14.22 -13.60 4.53
CA GLY A 150 15.42 -14.41 4.72
C GLY A 150 15.59 -15.49 3.65
N THR A 151 14.49 -16.03 3.14
CA THR A 151 14.40 -16.86 1.96
C THR A 151 13.13 -16.47 1.20
N PRO A 152 12.99 -16.84 -0.08
CA PRO A 152 11.72 -16.69 -0.75
C PRO A 152 10.67 -17.59 -0.09
N ILE A 153 9.56 -16.98 0.35
CA ILE A 153 8.42 -17.68 0.92
C ILE A 153 7.23 -17.51 0.00
N ASP A 154 6.69 -18.65 -0.45
CA ASP A 154 5.45 -18.73 -1.21
C ASP A 154 4.31 -19.09 -0.25
N CYS A 155 3.36 -18.18 -0.04
CA CYS A 155 2.21 -18.40 0.83
C CYS A 155 0.91 -17.92 0.20
N CYS A 156 -0.22 -18.32 0.78
CA CYS A 156 -1.52 -17.74 0.45
C CYS A 156 -1.52 -16.22 0.70
N VAL A 157 -2.27 -15.48 -0.11
CA VAL A 157 -2.53 -14.05 0.11
C VAL A 157 -3.26 -13.78 1.43
N ASP A 158 -4.03 -14.76 1.90
CA ASP A 158 -4.72 -14.73 3.18
C ASP A 158 -3.80 -15.30 4.27
N TYR A 159 -3.30 -14.43 5.13
CA TYR A 159 -2.41 -14.80 6.24
C TYR A 159 -3.09 -15.69 7.29
N THR A 160 -4.42 -15.76 7.31
CA THR A 160 -5.17 -16.67 8.18
C THR A 160 -5.24 -18.08 7.60
N CYS A 161 -5.04 -18.23 6.29
CA CYS A 161 -4.96 -19.51 5.60
C CYS A 161 -3.54 -20.10 5.69
N GLU A 162 -2.53 -19.30 5.32
CA GLU A 162 -1.12 -19.66 5.46
C GLU A 162 -0.37 -18.47 6.04
N SER A 163 0.15 -18.62 7.26
CA SER A 163 0.82 -17.52 7.95
C SER A 163 2.25 -17.33 7.44
N LEU A 164 2.50 -16.19 6.79
CA LEU A 164 3.85 -15.75 6.44
C LEU A 164 4.77 -15.71 7.67
N TYR A 165 4.25 -15.23 8.81
CA TYR A 165 5.07 -15.05 10.01
C TYR A 165 5.48 -16.38 10.61
N GLU A 166 4.59 -17.36 10.67
CA GLU A 166 4.92 -18.71 11.14
C GLU A 166 5.94 -19.35 10.21
N ALA A 167 5.78 -19.21 8.89
CA ALA A 167 6.77 -19.72 7.94
C ALA A 167 8.18 -19.12 8.14
N VAL A 168 8.28 -17.84 8.53
CA VAL A 168 9.58 -17.21 8.88
C VAL A 168 10.10 -17.72 10.22
N ILE A 169 9.24 -17.80 11.25
CA ILE A 169 9.62 -18.27 12.59
C ILE A 169 10.10 -19.72 12.50
N ASP A 170 9.33 -20.62 11.89
CA ASP A 170 9.67 -22.03 11.72
C ASP A 170 11.01 -22.23 10.99
N ARG A 171 11.36 -21.28 10.10
CA ARG A 171 12.62 -21.36 9.36
C ARG A 171 13.82 -20.78 10.12
N PHE A 172 13.64 -19.70 10.87
CA PHE A 172 14.75 -18.88 11.36
C PHE A 172 14.82 -18.75 12.89
N ASP A 173 13.85 -19.28 13.65
CA ASP A 173 13.92 -19.27 15.11
C ASP A 173 15.15 -20.04 15.59
N ARG A 174 16.00 -19.37 16.39
CA ARG A 174 17.26 -19.93 16.92
C ARG A 174 18.28 -20.34 15.84
N GLU A 175 18.21 -19.76 14.65
CA GLU A 175 19.18 -20.01 13.56
C GLU A 175 20.53 -19.31 13.78
N TRP A 176 20.57 -18.26 14.62
CA TRP A 176 21.75 -17.42 14.83
C TRP A 176 22.01 -17.16 16.31
N ASP A 177 23.28 -16.97 16.65
CA ASP A 177 23.72 -16.66 18.02
C ASP A 177 23.76 -15.16 18.27
N CYS A 178 23.45 -14.75 19.50
CA CYS A 178 23.54 -13.38 19.96
C CYS A 178 25.01 -12.96 20.06
N PRO A 179 25.46 -11.90 19.37
CA PRO A 179 26.86 -11.48 19.42
C PRO A 179 27.27 -10.87 20.77
N HIS A 180 26.32 -10.62 21.66
CA HIS A 180 26.57 -10.01 22.98
C HIS A 180 26.74 -11.03 24.11
N CYS A 181 25.90 -12.07 24.18
CA CYS A 181 25.96 -13.09 25.24
C CYS A 181 26.21 -14.52 24.73
N GLY A 182 26.02 -14.77 23.43
CA GLY A 182 26.19 -16.09 22.82
C GLY A 182 24.97 -17.01 22.88
N ASP A 183 23.85 -16.60 23.50
CA ASP A 183 22.60 -17.35 23.46
C ASP A 183 21.89 -17.24 22.12
N ASP A 184 20.92 -18.12 21.87
CA ASP A 184 20.14 -18.14 20.63
C ASP A 184 19.39 -16.81 20.39
N LEU A 185 19.29 -16.41 19.13
CA LEU A 185 18.39 -15.36 18.67
C LEU A 185 17.06 -15.99 18.22
N ARG A 186 15.96 -15.57 18.85
CA ARG A 186 14.60 -15.96 18.46
C ARG A 186 13.98 -15.02 17.45
N VAL A 187 13.12 -15.55 16.59
CA VAL A 187 12.31 -14.77 15.67
C VAL A 187 10.90 -14.61 16.24
N PHE A 188 10.41 -13.39 16.30
CA PHE A 188 9.07 -13.11 16.85
C PHE A 188 8.44 -11.88 16.23
N ARG A 189 7.15 -11.67 16.51
CA ARG A 189 6.37 -10.53 16.00
C ARG A 189 6.04 -9.52 17.10
N LYS A 190 6.47 -8.27 16.93
CA LYS A 190 6.05 -7.13 17.75
C LYS A 190 6.11 -5.84 16.92
N GLY A 191 4.97 -5.39 16.39
CA GLY A 191 4.92 -4.26 15.44
C GLY A 191 5.59 -4.54 14.08
N GLY A 192 6.11 -5.74 13.88
CA GLY A 192 6.90 -6.20 12.72
C GLY A 192 7.59 -7.53 13.08
N LEU A 193 8.32 -8.14 12.13
CA LEU A 193 9.20 -9.28 12.42
C LEU A 193 10.50 -8.77 13.04
N LEU A 194 10.86 -9.35 14.17
CA LEU A 194 12.06 -9.03 14.94
C LEU A 194 12.87 -10.30 15.17
N VAL A 195 14.16 -10.10 15.38
CA VAL A 195 15.12 -11.11 15.86
C VAL A 195 15.66 -10.60 17.18
N GLY A 196 15.58 -11.37 18.26
CA GLY A 196 16.06 -10.91 19.57
C GLY A 196 16.53 -12.05 20.47
N CYS A 197 17.37 -11.70 21.45
CA CYS A 197 18.02 -12.67 22.32
C CYS A 197 17.02 -13.50 23.16
N ASP A 198 17.25 -14.81 23.27
CA ASP A 198 16.44 -15.70 24.12
C ASP A 198 16.62 -15.38 25.61
N ASP A 199 17.80 -14.87 26.00
CA ASP A 199 18.15 -14.48 27.39
C ASP A 199 17.54 -13.15 27.84
N TYR A 200 16.48 -12.66 27.18
CA TYR A 200 15.73 -11.50 27.66
C TYR A 200 15.05 -11.84 29.01
N PRO A 201 15.13 -10.97 30.05
CA PRO A 201 15.54 -9.57 30.01
C PRO A 201 17.02 -9.29 30.31
N ASP A 202 17.84 -10.31 30.59
CA ASP A 202 19.24 -10.15 30.96
C ASP A 202 20.11 -9.73 29.75
N CYS A 203 19.69 -10.08 28.53
CA CYS A 203 20.17 -9.49 27.28
C CYS A 203 19.01 -8.89 26.46
N ASP A 204 19.07 -7.59 26.16
CA ASP A 204 18.01 -6.85 25.44
C ASP A 204 18.27 -6.66 23.93
N THR A 205 19.27 -7.40 23.40
CA THR A 205 19.64 -7.37 21.99
C THR A 205 18.44 -7.69 21.10
N SER A 206 18.14 -6.79 20.16
CA SER A 206 17.10 -7.01 19.16
C SER A 206 17.38 -6.26 17.85
N TYR A 207 16.94 -6.86 16.75
CA TYR A 207 17.12 -6.38 15.39
C TYR A 207 15.79 -6.49 14.62
N SER A 208 15.60 -5.62 13.63
CA SER A 208 14.47 -5.75 12.69
C SER A 208 14.79 -6.81 11.64
N PHE A 209 13.88 -7.77 11.43
CA PHE A 209 14.04 -8.77 10.39
C PHE A 209 13.84 -8.12 8.99
N PRO A 210 14.84 -8.13 8.09
CA PRO A 210 14.77 -7.41 6.82
C PRO A 210 13.83 -8.06 5.78
N SER A 211 13.23 -7.23 4.91
CA SER A 211 12.65 -7.70 3.65
C SER A 211 13.78 -7.94 2.63
N GLY A 212 14.11 -9.20 2.39
CA GLY A 212 15.27 -9.62 1.61
C GLY A 212 15.65 -11.07 1.91
N SER A 213 16.70 -11.57 1.27
CA SER A 213 17.17 -12.96 1.46
C SER A 213 18.52 -12.98 2.17
N VAL A 214 18.76 -13.98 3.03
CA VAL A 214 20.07 -14.24 3.63
C VAL A 214 21.00 -14.76 2.55
N VAL A 215 22.18 -14.12 2.42
CA VAL A 215 23.14 -14.36 1.33
C VAL A 215 24.55 -14.62 1.84
N GLY A 216 24.73 -14.83 3.14
CA GLY A 216 25.99 -15.15 3.78
C GLY A 216 26.06 -14.63 5.21
N ASP A 217 27.24 -14.74 5.78
CA ASP A 217 27.52 -14.35 7.16
C ASP A 217 28.38 -13.09 7.18
N CYS A 218 28.07 -12.20 8.11
CA CYS A 218 28.89 -11.05 8.41
C CYS A 218 29.99 -11.50 9.36
N ASP A 219 31.18 -10.94 9.22
CA ASP A 219 32.29 -11.22 10.13
C ASP A 219 31.99 -10.81 11.61
N CYS A 220 30.85 -10.14 11.89
CA CYS A 220 30.36 -9.93 13.26
C CYS A 220 29.55 -11.11 13.83
N GLY A 221 29.39 -12.20 13.07
CA GLY A 221 28.65 -13.39 13.46
C GLY A 221 27.15 -13.36 13.11
N LEU A 222 26.65 -12.24 12.57
CA LEU A 222 25.25 -12.09 12.17
C LEU A 222 25.06 -12.33 10.66
N PRO A 223 23.86 -12.70 10.19
CA PRO A 223 23.60 -12.91 8.77
C PRO A 223 23.63 -11.60 7.96
N VAL A 224 24.05 -11.72 6.69
CA VAL A 224 23.96 -10.68 5.66
C VAL A 224 22.73 -10.92 4.81
N PHE A 225 21.93 -9.88 4.64
CA PHE A 225 20.74 -9.86 3.79
C PHE A 225 21.01 -9.11 2.48
N ALA A 226 20.60 -9.68 1.35
CA ALA A 226 20.37 -8.94 0.11
C ALA A 226 18.96 -8.34 0.14
N THR A 227 18.88 -7.02 0.08
CA THR A 227 17.62 -6.25 0.12
C THR A 227 17.50 -5.39 -1.14
N GLY A 228 16.36 -4.73 -1.33
CA GLY A 228 16.20 -3.72 -2.39
C GLY A 228 17.21 -2.56 -2.31
N GLY A 229 17.80 -2.31 -1.15
CA GLY A 229 18.86 -1.32 -0.94
C GLY A 229 20.29 -1.85 -1.08
N GLY A 230 20.47 -3.12 -1.49
CA GLY A 230 21.77 -3.80 -1.53
C GLY A 230 21.98 -4.76 -0.36
N ARG A 231 23.25 -5.18 -0.16
CA ARG A 231 23.63 -6.11 0.91
C ARG A 231 23.86 -5.37 2.23
N ARG A 232 23.33 -5.90 3.33
CA ARG A 232 23.53 -5.36 4.69
C ARG A 232 23.53 -6.46 5.76
N CYS A 233 24.23 -6.25 6.86
CA CYS A 233 24.08 -7.06 8.07
C CYS A 233 22.65 -6.96 8.65
N LEU A 234 22.22 -7.98 9.39
CA LEU A 234 21.00 -7.94 10.21
C LEU A 234 20.98 -6.72 11.13
N ASP A 235 22.10 -6.47 11.81
CA ASP A 235 22.32 -5.26 12.58
C ASP A 235 22.58 -4.06 11.65
N THR A 236 21.65 -3.11 11.64
CA THR A 236 21.77 -1.86 10.87
C THR A 236 22.89 -0.94 11.36
N ALA A 237 23.35 -1.10 12.60
CA ALA A 237 24.47 -0.35 13.17
C ALA A 237 25.83 -0.97 12.83
N CYS A 238 25.86 -2.15 12.20
CA CYS A 238 27.10 -2.81 11.81
C CYS A 238 27.81 -2.02 10.71
N GLY A 239 29.01 -1.52 11.01
CA GLY A 239 29.82 -0.72 10.07
C GLY A 239 30.61 -1.52 9.03
N ARG A 240 30.36 -2.83 8.88
CA ARG A 240 31.11 -3.67 7.92
C ARG A 240 30.59 -3.45 6.51
N HIS A 241 31.50 -3.38 5.56
CA HIS A 241 31.16 -3.22 4.14
C HIS A 241 30.78 -4.58 3.53
N HIS A 242 29.71 -4.57 2.75
CA HIS A 242 29.27 -5.72 1.97
C HIS A 242 29.20 -5.33 0.51
N GLU A 243 29.89 -6.07 -0.37
CA GLU A 243 29.87 -5.81 -1.81
C GLU A 243 28.44 -5.90 -2.35
N PRO A 244 28.05 -5.04 -3.31
CA PRO A 244 26.72 -5.06 -3.90
C PRO A 244 26.45 -6.37 -4.66
N VAL A 245 25.17 -6.71 -4.82
CA VAL A 245 24.74 -7.87 -5.61
C VAL A 245 25.14 -7.64 -7.07
N SER A 246 25.98 -8.52 -7.64
CA SER A 246 26.30 -8.51 -9.06
C SER A 246 25.05 -8.86 -9.89
N GLN A 247 24.77 -8.09 -10.95
CA GLN A 247 23.57 -8.25 -11.78
C GLN A 247 23.58 -9.48 -12.71
N ASP A 248 24.58 -10.37 -12.60
CA ASP A 248 24.85 -11.43 -13.59
C ASP A 248 24.21 -12.80 -13.26
N ALA A 249 23.20 -12.87 -12.39
CA ALA A 249 22.56 -14.14 -12.01
C ALA A 249 21.02 -14.13 -12.08
N VAL A 250 20.44 -13.30 -12.96
CA VAL A 250 19.02 -13.41 -13.33
C VAL A 250 18.95 -13.54 -14.85
N SER A 251 18.99 -14.78 -15.33
CA SER A 251 18.64 -15.17 -16.71
C SER A 251 17.68 -16.34 -16.65
#